data_AF-A0A348UYC2-F1
#
_entry.id   AF-A0A348UYC2-F1
#
_cell.length_a   1.000
_cell.length_b   1.000
_cell.length_c   1.000
_cell.angle_alpha   90.00
_cell.angle_beta   90.00
_cell.angle_gamma   90.00
#
_symmetry.space_group_name_H-M   'P 1'
#
loop_
_entity.id
_entity.type
_entity.pdbx_description
1 polymer ?
#
loop_
_entity_poly.entity_id
_entity_poly.type
_entity_poly.pdbx_seq_one_letter_code
_entity_poly.pdbx_strand_id
1 'polypeptide(L)'
;MTLLDRILNRISDLLRSVGALSLTLMMLITVADVTGRFFKHPIFGSVELVGFLAVAVAAAAMPHTYKAGGHVGVEIITRLLPRKTRLLLDL
;
A
#
# COMPACT_ATOMS: atom_id res chain seq x y z
N MET A 1 -4.54 -25.68 9.07
CA MET A 1 -4.10 -24.27 9.08
C MET A 1 -3.39 -24.02 10.38
N THR A 2 -2.09 -23.76 10.33
CA THR A 2 -1.28 -23.64 11.55
C THR A 2 -1.69 -22.39 12.32
N LEU A 3 -1.49 -22.36 13.64
CA LEU A 3 -1.78 -21.18 14.47
C LEU A 3 -1.06 -19.92 13.95
N LEU A 4 0.13 -20.12 13.36
CA LEU A 4 0.93 -19.08 12.73
C LEU A 4 0.21 -18.43 11.53
N ASP A 5 -0.34 -19.24 10.62
CA ASP A 5 -1.08 -18.74 9.45
C ASP A 5 -2.27 -17.88 9.84
N ARG A 6 -2.98 -18.27 10.90
CA ARG A 6 -4.15 -17.54 11.40
C ARG A 6 -3.77 -16.19 11.98
N ILE A 7 -2.67 -16.12 12.73
CA ILE A 7 -2.14 -14.86 13.28
C ILE A 7 -1.67 -13.95 12.14
N LEU A 8 -0.91 -14.48 11.18
CA LEU A 8 -0.43 -13.73 10.04
C LEU A 8 -1.57 -13.19 9.17
N ASN A 9 -2.64 -13.97 8.95
CA ASN A 9 -3.83 -13.51 8.24
C ASN A 9 -4.54 -12.38 8.98
N ARG A 10 -4.74 -12.51 10.30
CA ARG A 10 -5.36 -11.46 11.10
C ARG A 10 -4.55 -10.16 11.09
N ILE A 11 -3.22 -10.24 11.21
CA ILE A 11 -2.34 -9.08 11.13
C ILE A 11 -2.44 -8.45 9.74
N SER A 12 -2.41 -9.25 8.67
CA SER A 12 -2.50 -8.75 7.30
C SER A 12 -3.83 -8.04 7.03
N ASP A 13 -4.95 -8.58 7.54
CA ASP A 13 -6.26 -7.95 7.42
C ASP A 13 -6.35 -6.64 8.21
N LEU A 14 -5.76 -6.60 9.41
CA LEU A 14 -5.68 -5.39 10.21
C LEU A 14 -4.87 -4.32 9.46
N LEU A 15 -3.68 -4.67 8.96
CA LEU A 15 -2.85 -3.76 8.18
C LEU A 15 -3.55 -3.30 6.90
N ARG A 16 -4.27 -4.18 6.19
CA ARG A 16 -5.09 -3.79 5.05
C ARG A 16 -6.13 -2.73 5.43
N SER A 17 -6.82 -2.91 6.55
CA SER A 17 -7.82 -1.93 7.02
C SER A 17 -7.19 -0.58 7.39
N VAL A 18 -6.03 -0.60 8.05
CA VAL A 18 -5.27 0.61 8.40
C VAL A 18 -4.78 1.31 7.13
N GLY A 19 -4.24 0.56 6.16
CA GLY A 19 -3.81 1.11 4.87
C GLY A 19 -4.97 1.75 4.10
N ALA A 20 -6.14 1.11 4.06
CA ALA A 20 -7.33 1.66 3.43
C ALA A 20 -7.81 2.95 4.14
N LEU A 21 -7.79 2.99 5.47
CA LEU A 21 -8.14 4.17 6.25
C LEU A 21 -7.16 5.33 5.98
N SER A 22 -5.86 5.07 6.04
CA SER A 22 -4.81 6.06 5.77
C SER A 22 -4.91 6.63 4.35
N LEU A 23 -5.20 5.78 3.36
CA LEU A 23 -5.38 6.21 1.97
C LEU A 23 -6.62 7.10 1.81
N THR A 24 -7.72 6.74 2.48
CA THR A 24 -8.95 7.54 2.46
C THR A 24 -8.71 8.90 3.11
N LEU A 25 -8.00 8.94 4.24
CA LEU A 25 -7.66 10.19 4.93
C LEU A 25 -6.73 11.06 4.07
N MET A 26 -5.74 10.46 3.41
CA MET A 26 -4.83 11.14 2.48
C MET A 26 -5.61 11.81 1.33
N MET A 27 -6.59 11.10 0.76
CA MET A 27 -7.46 11.64 -0.29
C MET A 27 -8.32 12.79 0.22
N LEU A 28 -8.96 12.65 1.39
CA LEU A 28 -9.78 13.71 2.00
C LEU A 28 -8.97 14.98 2.26
N ILE A 29 -7.78 14.85 2.84
CA ILE A 29 -6.88 15.99 3.10
C ILE A 29 -6.47 16.66 1.79
N THR A 30 -6.17 15.88 0.75
CA THR A 30 -5.77 16.41 -0.55
C THR A 30 -6.92 17.19 -1.20
N VAL A 31 -8.15 16.65 -1.19
CA VAL A 31 -9.33 17.33 -1.72
C VAL A 31 -9.64 18.59 -0.93
N ALA A 32 -9.55 18.52 0.40
CA ALA A 32 -9.76 19.67 1.27
C ALA A 32 -8.70 20.77 1.04
N ASP A 33 -7.43 20.41 0.84
CA ASP A 33 -6.35 21.35 0.55
C ASP A 33 -6.53 22.03 -0.82
N VAL A 34 -6.87 21.27 -1.86
CA VAL A 34 -7.15 21.82 -3.20
C VAL A 34 -8.35 22.75 -3.17
N THR A 35 -9.42 22.36 -2.46
CA THR A 35 -10.62 23.19 -2.31
C THR A 35 -10.31 24.45 -1.49
N GLY A 36 -9.57 24.32 -0.38
CA GLY A 36 -9.14 25.43 0.46
C GLY A 36 -8.25 26.43 -0.30
N ARG A 37 -7.32 25.94 -1.14
CA ARG A 37 -6.54 26.79 -2.05
C ARG A 37 -7.41 27.64 -2.96
N PHE A 38 -8.50 27.07 -3.48
CA PHE A 38 -9.44 27.82 -4.30
C PHE A 38 -10.09 28.99 -3.54
N PHE A 39 -10.38 28.77 -2.25
CA PHE A 39 -10.87 29.82 -1.34
C PHE A 39 -9.75 30.69 -0.71
N LYS A 40 -8.51 30.62 -1.21
CA LYS A 40 -7.31 31.32 -0.68
C LYS A 40 -6.93 30.96 0.76
N HIS A 41 -7.43 29.83 1.27
CA HIS A 41 -7.11 29.27 2.58
C HIS A 41 -6.53 27.85 2.42
N PRO A 42 -5.26 27.71 1.98
CA PRO A 42 -4.60 26.41 1.91
C PRO A 42 -4.44 25.77 3.30
N ILE A 43 -4.41 24.44 3.35
CA ILE A 43 -4.11 23.72 4.58
C ILE A 43 -2.59 23.77 4.81
N PHE A 44 -2.17 24.43 5.90
CA PHE A 44 -0.76 24.51 6.25
C PHE A 44 -0.21 23.11 6.61
N GLY A 45 0.93 22.73 6.04
CA GLY A 45 1.52 21.41 6.23
C GLY A 45 0.80 20.26 5.50
N SER A 46 -0.06 20.54 4.51
CA SER A 46 -0.77 19.50 3.75
C SER A 46 0.17 18.49 3.09
N VAL A 47 1.28 18.95 2.53
CA VAL A 47 2.28 18.12 1.86
C VAL A 47 2.93 17.14 2.84
N GLU A 48 3.26 17.59 4.05
CA GLU A 48 3.89 16.76 5.09
C GLU A 48 2.90 15.71 5.60
N LEU A 49 1.66 16.11 5.90
CA LEU A 49 0.58 15.21 6.31
C LEU A 49 0.32 14.11 5.27
N VAL A 50 0.19 14.50 4.00
CA VAL A 50 0.00 13.58 2.88
C VAL A 50 1.22 12.66 2.72
N GLY A 51 2.44 13.17 2.90
CA GLY A 51 3.67 12.38 2.88
C GLY A 51 3.72 11.30 3.95
N PHE A 52 3.40 11.64 5.20
CA PHE A 52 3.35 10.66 6.30
C PHE A 52 2.27 9.60 6.06
N LEU A 53 1.10 9.99 5.56
CA LEU A 53 0.03 9.06 5.21
C LEU A 53 0.43 8.15 4.04
N ALA A 54 1.15 8.66 3.05
CA ALA A 54 1.66 7.85 1.94
C ALA A 54 2.61 6.75 2.42
N VAL A 55 3.51 7.05 3.36
CA VAL A 55 4.39 6.04 3.98
C VAL A 55 3.58 5.00 4.75
N ALA A 56 2.58 5.44 5.53
CA ALA A 56 1.70 4.53 6.27
C ALA A 56 0.91 3.61 5.33
N VAL A 57 0.39 4.13 4.21
CA VAL A 57 -0.29 3.35 3.17
C VAL A 57 0.65 2.34 2.56
N ALA A 58 1.85 2.76 2.14
CA ALA A 58 2.82 1.87 1.50
C ALA A 58 3.22 0.71 2.42
N ALA A 59 3.50 0.99 3.69
CA ALA A 59 3.85 -0.02 4.69
C ALA A 59 2.68 -0.97 4.99
N ALA A 60 1.47 -0.43 5.16
CA ALA A 60 0.30 -1.21 5.55
C ALA A 60 -0.32 -2.02 4.40
N ALA A 61 -0.17 -1.57 3.15
CA ALA A 61 -0.68 -2.28 1.98
C ALA A 61 0.16 -3.53 1.63
N MET A 62 1.48 -3.49 1.88
CA MET A 62 2.44 -4.52 1.44
C MET A 62 2.04 -5.98 1.77
N PRO A 63 1.69 -6.35 3.01
CA PRO A 63 1.40 -7.74 3.37
C PRO A 63 0.20 -8.31 2.60
N HIS A 64 -0.81 -7.47 2.39
CA HIS A 64 -2.01 -7.87 1.68
C HIS A 64 -1.75 -8.00 0.17
N THR A 65 -1.03 -7.05 -0.44
CA THR A 65 -0.62 -7.16 -1.86
C THR A 65 0.29 -8.35 -2.12
N TYR A 66 1.19 -8.69 -1.19
CA TYR A 66 2.05 -9.86 -1.31
C TYR A 66 1.25 -11.15 -1.32
N LYS A 67 0.25 -11.27 -0.42
CA LYS A 67 -0.68 -12.42 -0.38
C LYS A 67 -1.59 -12.51 -1.59
N ALA A 68 -2.01 -11.38 -2.15
CA ALA A 68 -2.85 -11.33 -3.34
C ALA A 68 -2.06 -11.64 -4.64
N GLY A 69 -0.76 -11.95 -4.56
CA GLY A 69 0.11 -12.12 -5.73
C GLY A 69 0.39 -10.80 -6.47
N GLY A 70 -0.04 -9.66 -5.92
CA GLY A 70 0.06 -8.34 -6.53
C GLY A 70 1.42 -7.66 -6.36
N HIS A 71 2.51 -8.41 -6.11
CA HIS A 71 3.86 -7.86 -6.18
C HIS A 71 4.25 -7.68 -7.66
N VAL A 72 3.52 -6.79 -8.34
CA VAL A 72 3.53 -6.59 -9.80
C VAL A 72 4.94 -6.29 -10.31
N GLY A 73 5.78 -5.62 -9.52
CA GLY A 73 7.16 -5.30 -9.91
C GLY A 73 8.04 -6.53 -10.13
N VAL A 74 7.94 -7.54 -9.25
CA VAL A 74 8.72 -8.78 -9.39
C VAL A 74 8.02 -9.74 -10.34
N GLU A 75 6.69 -9.76 -10.39
CA GLU A 75 5.95 -10.60 -11.35
C GLU A 75 6.23 -10.21 -12.80
N ILE A 76 6.31 -8.90 -13.12
CA ILE A 76 6.65 -8.44 -14.47
C ILE A 76 8.06 -8.88 -14.85
N ILE A 77 9.06 -8.61 -13.99
CA ILE A 77 10.44 -9.00 -14.26
C ILE A 77 10.53 -10.52 -14.43
N THR A 78 9.97 -11.31 -13.50
CA THR A 78 9.99 -12.77 -13.59
C THR A 78 9.23 -13.33 -14.80
N ARG A 79 8.19 -12.66 -15.32
CA ARG A 79 7.51 -13.02 -16.57
C ARG A 79 8.37 -12.74 -17.82
N LEU A 80 9.23 -11.72 -17.78
CA LEU A 80 10.16 -11.40 -18.87
C LEU A 80 11.39 -12.34 -18.89
N LEU A 81 11.65 -13.11 -17.82
CA LEU A 81 12.77 -14.04 -17.79
C LEU A 81 12.48 -15.35 -18.55
N PRO A 82 13.49 -15.94 -19.23
CA PRO A 82 13.34 -17.22 -19.91
C PRO A 82 13.00 -18.35 -18.92
N ARG A 83 12.24 -19.36 -19.39
CA ARG A 83 11.68 -20.45 -18.55
C ARG A 83 12.68 -21.11 -17.59
N LYS A 84 13.96 -21.19 -17.95
CA LYS A 84 15.01 -21.82 -17.13
C LYS A 84 15.32 -21.04 -15.85
N THR A 85 15.30 -19.71 -15.88
CA THR A 85 15.53 -18.88 -14.69
C THR A 85 14.26 -18.74 -13.84
N ARG A 86 13.08 -18.79 -14.44
CA ARG A 86 11.81 -18.81 -13.70
C ARG A 86 11.68 -20.04 -12.80
N LEU A 87 12.11 -21.21 -13.28
CA LEU A 87 12.13 -22.47 -12.52
C LEU A 87 13.11 -22.48 -11.33
N LEU A 88 14.18 -21.68 -11.38
CA LEU A 88 15.13 -21.53 -10.27
C LEU A 88 14.63 -20.56 -9.19
N LEU A 89 13.74 -19.63 -9.54
CA LEU A 89 13.18 -18.63 -8.62
C LEU A 89 11.91 -19.13 -7.91
N ASP A 90 11.20 -20.11 -8.50
CA ASP A 90 10.02 -20.77 -7.93
C ASP A 90 10.35 -21.92 -6.96
N LEU A 91 11.64 -22.25 -6.78
CA LEU A 91 12.14 -23.29 -5.86
C LEU A 91 12.66 -22.67 -4.56
#